data_AF-A0A445E9C0-F1
#
_entry.id   AF-A0A445E9C0-F1
#
_cell.length_a   1.000
_cell.length_b   1.000
_cell.length_c   1.000
_cell.angle_alpha   90.00
_cell.angle_beta   90.00
_cell.angle_gamma   90.00
#
_symmetry.space_group_name_H-M   'P 1'
#
loop_
_entity.id
_entity.type
_entity.pdbx_description
1 polymer ?
#
loop_
_entity_poly.entity_id
_entity_poly.type
_entity_poly.pdbx_seq_one_letter_code
_entity_poly.pdbx_strand_id
1 'polypeptide(L)'
;MTELVLSGCGNCWVLPSLGQLPSLKTLEISCFDKVKMIGGEFYKDDGTDHQGEIPFRSLKTLYISGMPCWEKWESFECDDDDAPFPQLEVLSIWDCPKLRGDFPTFLPSLKDLGIARCEQLGCYLPRAPIIQQLMMFDIQEARMRDVPLSTLESLSISGEQQVEYVFNAMTRTQPTSLTWLEISNCSSAISFPGDSLPPSLRSLSIIDCKNVEFPMQHQQHHSLQKLHIDNSCDSLTSFALPAFPNLKYMRVQRCENLTSLEVSQSQSLQNLSISGCSKLENIRLPASLSELSINRCPLLEERIQKKDPHIWPSISHISYISVYGKQIRNHSTS
;
A
#
# COMPACT_ATOMS: atom_id res chain seq x y z
N MET A 1 10.84 -26.10 -17.85
CA MET A 1 9.86 -25.71 -16.82
C MET A 1 10.08 -24.24 -16.52
N THR A 2 9.08 -23.39 -16.68
CA THR A 2 9.19 -21.93 -16.48
C THR A 2 8.53 -21.44 -15.21
N GLU A 3 7.64 -22.24 -14.63
CA GLU A 3 6.91 -21.91 -13.41
C GLU A 3 6.91 -23.14 -12.51
N LEU A 4 7.11 -22.93 -11.22
CA LEU A 4 7.09 -23.98 -10.21
C LEU A 4 6.38 -23.45 -8.96
N VAL A 5 5.38 -24.20 -8.50
CA VAL A 5 4.66 -23.91 -7.26
C VAL A 5 4.88 -25.08 -6.31
N LEU A 6 5.47 -24.79 -5.16
CA LEU A 6 5.65 -25.72 -4.05
C LEU A 6 4.74 -25.27 -2.92
N SER A 7 3.73 -26.08 -2.57
CA SER A 7 2.76 -25.72 -1.54
C SER A 7 2.41 -26.90 -0.63
N GLY A 8 2.05 -26.60 0.62
CA GLY A 8 1.47 -27.57 1.56
C GLY A 8 2.43 -28.62 2.10
N CYS A 9 3.73 -28.36 2.07
CA CYS A 9 4.77 -29.29 2.51
C CYS A 9 5.11 -29.12 4.00
N GLY A 10 4.11 -29.24 4.89
CA GLY A 10 4.27 -28.96 6.33
C GLY A 10 5.24 -29.86 7.10
N ASN A 11 5.66 -31.00 6.51
CA ASN A 11 6.67 -31.88 7.07
C ASN A 11 8.07 -31.69 6.52
N CYS A 12 8.27 -30.79 5.56
CA CYS A 12 9.55 -30.56 4.91
C CYS A 12 10.44 -29.64 5.75
N TRP A 13 11.72 -30.00 5.90
CA TRP A 13 12.68 -29.28 6.74
C TRP A 13 13.68 -28.46 5.91
N VAL A 14 13.79 -28.77 4.62
CA VAL A 14 14.75 -28.21 3.67
C VAL A 14 14.03 -28.00 2.33
N LEU A 15 14.31 -26.90 1.65
CA LEU A 15 13.80 -26.68 0.29
C LEU A 15 14.66 -27.44 -0.73
N PRO A 16 14.08 -27.96 -1.82
CA PRO A 16 14.86 -28.58 -2.88
C PRO A 16 15.82 -27.58 -3.52
N SER A 17 16.91 -28.07 -4.11
CA SER A 17 17.85 -27.26 -4.89
C SER A 17 17.20 -26.82 -6.21
N LEU A 18 16.82 -25.54 -6.28
CA LEU A 18 16.09 -24.99 -7.43
C LEU A 18 16.92 -23.97 -8.23
N GLY A 19 18.01 -23.45 -7.68
CA GLY A 19 18.81 -22.40 -8.31
C GLY A 19 19.42 -22.78 -9.64
N GLN A 20 19.60 -24.08 -9.91
CA GLN A 20 20.21 -24.56 -11.16
C GLN A 20 19.20 -24.70 -12.32
N LEU A 21 17.90 -24.49 -12.09
CA LEU A 21 16.88 -24.63 -13.11
C LEU A 21 16.99 -23.51 -14.17
N PRO A 22 17.45 -23.80 -15.40
CA PRO A 22 17.93 -22.78 -16.33
C PRO A 22 16.83 -21.93 -16.97
N SER A 23 15.57 -22.37 -16.89
CA SER A 23 14.43 -21.70 -17.51
C SER A 23 13.36 -21.26 -16.51
N LEU A 24 13.59 -21.46 -15.20
CA LEU A 24 12.62 -21.11 -14.17
C LEU A 24 12.47 -19.58 -14.09
N LYS A 25 11.25 -19.08 -14.29
CA LYS A 25 10.89 -17.66 -14.29
C LYS A 25 10.02 -17.28 -13.10
N THR A 26 9.14 -18.18 -12.67
CA THR A 26 8.25 -17.96 -11.53
C THR A 26 8.41 -19.09 -10.53
N LEU A 27 8.66 -18.74 -9.27
CA LEU A 27 8.75 -19.67 -8.16
C LEU A 27 7.82 -19.20 -7.05
N GLU A 28 6.90 -20.08 -6.65
CA GLU A 28 6.06 -19.88 -5.47
C GLU A 28 6.35 -20.99 -4.45
N ILE A 29 6.57 -20.59 -3.20
CA ILE A 29 6.81 -21.47 -2.07
C ILE A 29 5.85 -21.08 -0.97
N SER A 30 4.93 -21.98 -0.61
CA SER A 30 3.93 -21.69 0.41
C SER A 30 3.68 -22.83 1.40
N CYS A 31 3.33 -22.50 2.64
CA CYS A 31 2.92 -23.48 3.67
C CYS A 31 3.99 -24.55 3.98
N PHE A 32 5.24 -24.12 4.21
CA PHE A 32 6.37 -24.97 4.63
C PHE A 32 6.64 -24.79 6.13
N ASP A 33 5.88 -25.51 6.96
CA ASP A 33 5.80 -25.24 8.41
C ASP A 33 7.06 -25.55 9.21
N LYS A 34 7.94 -26.43 8.71
CA LYS A 34 9.14 -26.90 9.44
C LYS A 34 10.46 -26.35 8.90
N VAL A 35 10.45 -25.68 7.75
CA VAL A 35 11.67 -25.08 7.18
C VAL A 35 12.10 -23.94 8.09
N LYS A 36 13.33 -24.02 8.61
CA LYS A 36 13.92 -22.99 9.48
C LYS A 36 14.89 -22.08 8.77
N MET A 37 15.52 -22.57 7.72
CA MET A 37 16.54 -21.85 6.99
C MET A 37 16.38 -22.13 5.51
N ILE A 38 16.53 -21.08 4.70
CA ILE A 38 16.81 -21.21 3.28
C ILE A 38 18.32 -21.01 3.15
N GLY A 39 19.06 -22.11 3.04
CA GLY A 39 20.52 -22.12 2.99
C GLY A 39 21.09 -22.19 1.58
N GLY A 40 22.42 -22.34 1.50
CA GLY A 40 23.18 -22.56 0.27
C GLY A 40 22.61 -23.65 -0.65
N GLU A 41 22.02 -24.71 -0.08
CA GLU A 41 21.43 -25.84 -0.80
C GLU A 41 20.27 -25.44 -1.73
N PHE A 42 19.62 -24.30 -1.46
CA PHE A 42 18.55 -23.78 -2.31
C PHE A 42 19.10 -23.30 -3.67
N TYR A 43 20.33 -22.79 -3.67
CA TYR A 43 20.98 -22.21 -4.84
C TYR A 43 21.71 -23.25 -5.69
N LYS A 44 22.34 -24.25 -5.06
CA LYS A 44 23.12 -25.29 -5.74
C LYS A 44 23.08 -26.61 -4.98
N ASP A 45 23.26 -27.71 -5.71
CA ASP A 45 23.43 -29.03 -5.14
C ASP A 45 24.87 -29.19 -4.60
N ASP A 46 25.04 -29.87 -3.47
CA ASP A 46 26.32 -30.02 -2.76
C ASP A 46 27.28 -31.00 -3.47
N GLY A 47 26.79 -31.76 -4.45
CA GLY A 47 27.51 -32.79 -5.18
C GLY A 47 28.16 -32.38 -6.51
N THR A 48 28.04 -31.13 -6.94
CA THR A 48 28.51 -30.69 -8.27
C THR A 48 29.52 -29.55 -8.21
N ASP A 49 30.74 -29.78 -8.72
CA ASP A 49 31.75 -28.75 -9.01
C ASP A 49 31.26 -27.86 -10.17
N HIS A 50 30.29 -26.99 -9.88
CA HIS A 50 29.83 -25.93 -10.77
C HIS A 50 30.38 -24.59 -10.27
N GLN A 51 31.70 -24.47 -10.22
CA GLN A 51 32.36 -23.19 -10.01
C GLN A 51 31.94 -22.23 -11.14
N GLY A 52 31.13 -21.22 -10.81
CA GLY A 52 30.80 -20.11 -11.71
C GLY A 52 29.40 -20.09 -12.34
N GLU A 53 28.46 -21.00 -12.01
CA GLU A 53 27.08 -20.85 -12.48
C GLU A 53 26.23 -19.98 -11.53
N ILE A 54 25.76 -18.84 -12.05
CA ILE A 54 24.86 -17.92 -11.33
C ILE A 54 23.52 -18.63 -11.07
N PRO A 55 23.13 -18.83 -9.79
CA PRO A 55 21.82 -19.39 -9.44
C PRO A 55 20.68 -18.54 -10.00
N PHE A 56 19.52 -19.15 -10.22
CA PHE A 56 18.27 -18.49 -10.59
C PHE A 56 18.40 -17.47 -11.75
N ARG A 57 19.29 -17.73 -12.72
CA ARG A 57 19.61 -16.83 -13.86
C ARG A 57 18.44 -16.30 -14.67
N SER A 58 17.29 -16.96 -14.64
CA SER A 58 16.06 -16.59 -15.37
C SER A 58 14.88 -16.23 -14.48
N LEU A 59 15.04 -16.30 -13.14
CA LEU A 59 13.95 -16.09 -12.20
C LEU A 59 13.57 -14.62 -12.19
N LYS A 60 12.30 -14.34 -12.48
CA LYS A 60 11.68 -13.00 -12.53
C LYS A 60 10.77 -12.74 -11.34
N THR A 61 10.15 -13.79 -10.81
CA THR A 61 9.14 -13.66 -9.77
C THR A 61 9.36 -14.72 -8.70
N LEU A 62 9.46 -14.28 -7.44
CA LEU A 62 9.60 -15.13 -6.28
C LEU A 62 8.55 -14.77 -5.22
N TYR A 63 7.68 -15.72 -4.92
CA TYR A 63 6.69 -15.62 -3.86
C TYR A 63 7.00 -16.62 -2.76
N ILE A 64 7.09 -16.14 -1.53
CA ILE A 64 7.28 -16.98 -0.35
C ILE A 64 6.20 -16.62 0.65
N SER A 65 5.37 -17.59 1.06
CA SER A 65 4.30 -17.31 2.01
C SER A 65 4.04 -18.40 3.03
N GLY A 66 3.59 -18.02 4.22
CA GLY A 66 3.16 -18.98 5.25
C GLY A 66 4.28 -19.95 5.65
N MET A 67 5.44 -19.41 6.02
CA MET A 67 6.58 -20.19 6.53
C MET A 67 6.83 -19.84 8.01
N PRO A 68 6.03 -20.38 8.95
CA PRO A 68 6.00 -19.94 10.34
C PRO A 68 7.27 -20.24 11.14
N CYS A 69 8.08 -21.21 10.71
CA CYS A 69 9.35 -21.55 11.36
C CYS A 69 10.58 -20.95 10.67
N TRP A 70 10.42 -20.24 9.55
CA TRP A 70 11.55 -19.73 8.80
C TRP A 70 12.22 -18.58 9.53
N GLU A 71 13.48 -18.77 9.90
CA GLU A 71 14.25 -17.86 10.75
C GLU A 71 15.34 -17.12 9.97
N LYS A 72 15.98 -17.75 8.98
CA LYS A 72 17.14 -17.15 8.28
C LYS A 72 17.11 -17.42 6.77
N TRP A 73 17.43 -16.40 5.99
CA TRP A 73 17.81 -16.53 4.59
C TRP A 73 19.33 -16.35 4.48
N GLU A 74 20.05 -17.36 4.01
CA GLU A 74 21.47 -17.25 3.75
C GLU A 74 21.73 -16.50 2.43
N SER A 75 22.53 -15.44 2.50
CA SER A 75 23.03 -14.76 1.31
C SER A 75 23.99 -15.67 0.57
N PHE A 76 23.87 -15.72 -0.75
CA PHE A 76 24.86 -16.37 -1.59
C PHE A 76 26.02 -15.38 -1.80
N GLU A 77 27.17 -15.66 -1.19
CA GLU A 77 28.38 -14.86 -1.39
C GLU A 77 28.89 -15.08 -2.81
N CYS A 78 28.89 -14.02 -3.57
CA CYS A 78 29.42 -13.92 -4.91
C CYS A 78 30.39 -12.72 -4.93
N ASP A 79 31.34 -12.70 -5.86
CA ASP A 79 32.16 -11.52 -6.10
C ASP A 79 31.25 -10.30 -6.38
N ASP A 80 31.73 -9.07 -6.13
CA ASP A 80 30.93 -7.82 -6.00
C ASP A 80 29.89 -7.53 -7.11
N ASP A 81 29.95 -8.20 -8.26
CA ASP A 81 29.06 -8.04 -9.41
C ASP A 81 28.06 -9.21 -9.63
N ASP A 82 28.24 -10.36 -8.97
CA ASP A 82 27.41 -11.54 -9.19
C ASP A 82 26.26 -11.61 -8.17
N ALA A 83 25.02 -11.40 -8.64
CA ALA A 83 23.83 -11.56 -7.79
C ALA A 83 23.20 -12.95 -8.00
N PRO A 84 22.78 -13.66 -6.94
CA PRO A 84 22.09 -14.96 -7.09
C PRO A 84 20.70 -14.84 -7.75
N PHE A 85 20.22 -13.61 -7.96
CA PHE A 85 18.92 -13.31 -8.55
C PHE A 85 19.06 -12.17 -9.58
N PRO A 86 19.80 -12.36 -10.68
CA PRO A 86 20.17 -11.27 -11.58
C PRO A 86 18.97 -10.66 -12.32
N GLN A 87 17.91 -11.44 -12.54
CA GLN A 87 16.71 -11.04 -13.29
C GLN A 87 15.45 -10.92 -12.43
N LEU A 88 15.56 -11.00 -11.10
CA LEU A 88 14.39 -10.97 -10.23
C LEU A 88 13.75 -9.58 -10.24
N GLU A 89 12.52 -9.50 -10.75
CA GLU A 89 11.75 -8.28 -10.91
C GLU A 89 10.75 -8.08 -9.77
N VAL A 90 10.20 -9.19 -9.23
CA VAL A 90 9.18 -9.19 -8.17
C VAL A 90 9.59 -10.15 -7.07
N LEU A 91 9.68 -9.64 -5.84
CA LEU A 91 9.86 -10.42 -4.62
C LEU A 91 8.70 -10.14 -3.68
N SER A 92 7.97 -11.16 -3.25
CA SER A 92 6.99 -10.98 -2.17
C SER A 92 7.06 -12.05 -1.10
N ILE A 93 7.08 -11.60 0.16
CA ILE A 93 7.23 -12.43 1.34
C ILE A 93 6.11 -12.11 2.34
N TRP A 94 5.29 -13.11 2.66
CA TRP A 94 4.08 -12.93 3.45
C TRP A 94 3.99 -13.98 4.54
N ASP A 95 3.52 -13.62 5.74
CA ASP A 95 3.26 -14.60 6.81
C ASP A 95 4.49 -15.43 7.22
N CYS A 96 5.63 -14.74 7.41
CA CYS A 96 6.89 -15.34 7.84
C CYS A 96 7.36 -14.67 9.15
N PRO A 97 6.67 -14.90 10.28
CA PRO A 97 6.82 -14.08 11.50
C PRO A 97 8.17 -14.22 12.20
N LYS A 98 8.88 -15.34 11.99
CA LYS A 98 10.19 -15.60 12.58
C LYS A 98 11.37 -15.17 11.73
N LEU A 99 11.12 -14.67 10.51
CA LEU A 99 12.18 -14.31 9.57
C LEU A 99 13.02 -13.18 10.16
N ARG A 100 14.32 -13.40 10.29
CA ARG A 100 15.31 -12.46 10.82
C ARG A 100 16.44 -12.23 9.82
N GLY A 101 17.16 -11.14 10.06
CA GLY A 101 18.36 -10.79 9.30
C GLY A 101 18.06 -10.05 8.01
N ASP A 102 19.03 -10.07 7.11
CA ASP A 102 19.08 -9.23 5.92
C ASP A 102 18.68 -10.04 4.69
N PHE A 103 18.02 -9.39 3.74
CA PHE A 103 17.78 -9.96 2.42
C PHE A 103 19.10 -10.13 1.65
N PRO A 104 19.11 -10.94 0.56
CA PRO A 104 20.19 -10.90 -0.41
C PRO A 104 20.54 -9.44 -0.75
N THR A 105 21.80 -9.07 -0.56
CA THR A 105 22.22 -7.67 -0.44
C THR A 105 22.06 -6.87 -1.73
N PHE A 106 22.07 -7.54 -2.89
CA PHE A 106 21.94 -6.91 -4.20
C PHE A 106 20.90 -7.59 -5.08
N LEU A 107 19.87 -6.84 -5.47
CA LEU A 107 18.81 -7.27 -6.38
C LEU A 107 18.71 -6.26 -7.54
N PRO A 108 19.57 -6.38 -8.58
CA PRO A 108 19.75 -5.33 -9.60
C PRO A 108 18.50 -5.05 -10.43
N SER A 109 17.65 -6.05 -10.63
CA SER A 109 16.48 -5.99 -11.51
C SER A 109 15.16 -5.78 -10.76
N LEU A 110 15.20 -5.63 -9.43
CA LEU A 110 14.01 -5.63 -8.59
C LEU A 110 13.20 -4.35 -8.76
N LYS A 111 11.94 -4.51 -9.18
CA LYS A 111 10.98 -3.41 -9.40
C LYS A 111 9.90 -3.36 -8.32
N ASP A 112 9.51 -4.52 -7.80
CA ASP A 112 8.43 -4.67 -6.83
C ASP A 112 8.86 -5.53 -5.64
N LEU A 113 8.78 -4.95 -4.44
CA LEU A 113 9.07 -5.62 -3.18
C LEU A 113 7.85 -5.54 -2.25
N GLY A 114 7.30 -6.70 -1.92
CA GLY A 114 6.22 -6.83 -0.95
C GLY A 114 6.64 -7.63 0.27
N ILE A 115 6.51 -7.07 1.47
CA ILE A 115 6.79 -7.75 2.72
C ILE A 115 5.60 -7.53 3.65
N ALA A 116 4.99 -8.61 4.14
CA ALA A 116 3.85 -8.52 5.04
C ALA A 116 3.94 -9.55 6.16
N ARG A 117 3.52 -9.17 7.38
CA ARG A 117 3.40 -10.09 8.52
C ARG A 117 4.73 -10.84 8.81
N CYS A 118 5.82 -10.07 8.84
CA CYS A 118 7.20 -10.53 9.09
C CYS A 118 7.74 -9.81 10.33
N GLU A 119 7.24 -10.18 11.51
CA GLU A 119 7.35 -9.38 12.74
C GLU A 119 8.80 -9.16 13.22
N GLN A 120 9.63 -10.20 13.14
CA GLN A 120 11.03 -10.20 13.63
C GLN A 120 12.05 -9.74 12.58
N LEU A 121 11.55 -9.22 11.45
CA LEU A 121 12.41 -8.77 10.38
C LEU A 121 13.00 -7.41 10.73
N GLY A 122 14.27 -7.38 11.10
CA GLY A 122 15.04 -6.16 11.39
C GLY A 122 15.39 -5.31 10.15
N CYS A 123 14.64 -5.45 9.05
CA CYS A 123 15.05 -5.26 7.66
C CYS A 123 15.98 -4.07 7.37
N TYR A 124 17.09 -4.38 6.68
CA TYR A 124 17.66 -3.49 5.67
C TYR A 124 17.02 -3.87 4.32
N LEU A 125 16.54 -2.87 3.57
CA LEU A 125 16.06 -3.13 2.21
C LEU A 125 17.24 -3.61 1.36
N PRO A 126 17.03 -4.56 0.44
CA PRO A 126 18.07 -4.97 -0.50
C PRO A 126 18.48 -3.77 -1.36
N ARG A 127 19.74 -3.72 -1.81
CA ARG A 127 20.17 -2.72 -2.78
C ARG A 127 19.46 -2.99 -4.11
N ALA A 128 18.38 -2.25 -4.34
CA ALA A 128 17.51 -2.35 -5.51
C ALA A 128 17.42 -0.98 -6.19
N PRO A 129 18.34 -0.67 -7.13
CA PRO A 129 18.49 0.69 -7.68
C PRO A 129 17.33 1.13 -8.58
N ILE A 130 16.49 0.20 -9.04
CA ILE A 130 15.38 0.46 -9.97
C ILE A 130 14.01 0.15 -9.36
N ILE A 131 13.90 0.05 -8.03
CA ILE A 131 12.65 -0.27 -7.36
C ILE A 131 11.61 0.84 -7.62
N GLN A 132 10.41 0.42 -8.02
CA GLN A 132 9.28 1.28 -8.34
C GLN A 132 8.13 1.11 -7.35
N GLN A 133 7.99 -0.08 -6.76
CA GLN A 133 6.92 -0.43 -5.84
C GLN A 133 7.47 -1.04 -4.57
N LEU A 134 7.01 -0.53 -3.42
CA LEU A 134 7.38 -1.02 -2.10
C LEU A 134 6.13 -1.14 -1.24
N MET A 135 5.89 -2.34 -0.72
CA MET A 135 4.77 -2.64 0.18
C MET A 135 5.31 -3.28 1.45
N MET A 136 5.05 -2.66 2.60
CA MET A 136 5.54 -3.11 3.91
C MET A 136 4.41 -3.09 4.95
N PHE A 137 3.93 -4.26 5.35
CA PHE A 137 2.81 -4.41 6.29
C PHE A 137 3.18 -5.25 7.51
N ASP A 138 2.71 -4.85 8.69
CA ASP A 138 2.84 -5.59 9.94
C ASP A 138 4.28 -6.05 10.24
N ILE A 139 5.20 -5.07 10.24
CA ILE A 139 6.62 -5.28 10.57
C ILE A 139 6.90 -4.52 11.87
N GLN A 140 7.37 -5.19 12.93
CA GLN A 140 7.50 -4.57 14.26
C GLN A 140 8.90 -4.02 14.55
N GLU A 141 9.96 -4.66 14.04
CA GLU A 141 11.36 -4.33 14.37
C GLU A 141 12.17 -3.74 13.20
N ALA A 142 11.49 -3.34 12.11
CA ALA A 142 12.14 -2.87 10.90
C ALA A 142 12.96 -1.58 11.12
N ARG A 143 14.29 -1.70 11.10
CA ARG A 143 15.19 -0.55 11.00
C ARG A 143 15.37 -0.18 9.53
N MET A 144 14.37 0.47 8.94
CA MET A 144 14.53 0.97 7.57
C MET A 144 15.78 1.84 7.45
N ARG A 145 16.62 1.53 6.46
CA ARG A 145 17.74 2.37 6.03
C ARG A 145 17.70 2.46 4.51
N ASP A 146 17.99 3.66 3.99
CA ASP A 146 18.23 3.91 2.57
C ASP A 146 17.09 3.50 1.63
N VAL A 147 15.83 3.82 2.00
CA VAL A 147 14.69 3.66 1.08
C VAL A 147 14.92 4.53 -0.16
N PRO A 148 15.01 3.97 -1.38
CA PRO A 148 15.28 4.71 -2.60
C PRO A 148 14.02 5.44 -3.10
N LEU A 149 13.65 6.52 -2.42
CA LEU A 149 12.43 7.28 -2.70
C LEU A 149 12.43 8.00 -4.06
N SER A 150 13.58 8.16 -4.72
CA SER A 150 13.69 8.88 -6.00
C SER A 150 13.11 8.11 -7.19
N THR A 151 13.19 6.78 -7.19
CA THR A 151 12.67 5.91 -8.26
C THR A 151 11.27 5.38 -7.95
N LEU A 152 10.85 5.48 -6.69
CA LEU A 152 9.62 4.86 -6.21
C LEU A 152 8.37 5.57 -6.75
N GLU A 153 7.49 4.81 -7.39
CA GLU A 153 6.22 5.26 -7.96
C GLU A 153 5.03 4.93 -7.06
N SER A 154 5.13 3.84 -6.30
CA SER A 154 4.10 3.31 -5.41
C SER A 154 4.70 2.90 -4.06
N LEU A 155 4.12 3.40 -2.97
CA LEU A 155 4.55 3.08 -1.61
C LEU A 155 3.33 2.75 -0.73
N SER A 156 3.30 1.55 -0.15
CA SER A 156 2.40 1.24 0.97
C SER A 156 3.20 0.86 2.21
N ILE A 157 2.88 1.50 3.32
CA ILE A 157 3.53 1.28 4.61
C ILE A 157 2.49 1.21 5.72
N SER A 158 2.68 0.26 6.63
CA SER A 158 1.88 0.07 7.83
C SER A 158 2.74 0.22 9.08
N GLY A 159 2.23 0.92 10.08
CA GLY A 159 2.87 1.07 11.38
C GLY A 159 3.57 2.42 11.57
N GLU A 160 3.53 2.91 12.81
CA GLU A 160 3.96 4.27 13.18
C GLU A 160 5.43 4.53 12.87
N GLN A 161 6.31 3.58 13.23
CA GLN A 161 7.76 3.73 13.04
C GLN A 161 8.12 3.80 11.56
N GLN A 162 7.40 3.03 10.72
CA GLN A 162 7.64 2.99 9.29
C GLN A 162 7.19 4.29 8.62
N VAL A 163 5.99 4.76 8.96
CA VAL A 163 5.46 6.02 8.44
C VAL A 163 6.35 7.18 8.86
N GLU A 164 6.76 7.26 10.12
CA GLU A 164 7.65 8.31 10.61
C GLU A 164 9.02 8.29 9.88
N TYR A 165 9.63 7.12 9.71
CA TYR A 165 10.89 7.00 9.00
C TYR A 165 10.76 7.49 7.55
N VAL A 166 9.74 7.03 6.83
CA VAL A 166 9.51 7.41 5.43
C VAL A 166 9.26 8.91 5.33
N PHE A 167 8.45 9.48 6.21
CA PHE A 167 8.18 10.92 6.19
C PHE A 167 9.45 11.73 6.44
N ASN A 168 10.29 11.31 7.40
CA ASN A 168 11.60 11.91 7.63
C ASN A 168 12.52 11.78 6.41
N ALA A 169 12.47 10.66 5.69
CA ALA A 169 13.24 10.45 4.45
C ALA A 169 12.72 11.34 3.31
N MET A 170 11.40 11.48 3.17
CA MET A 170 10.77 12.36 2.17
C MET A 170 11.17 13.83 2.35
N THR A 171 11.31 14.31 3.59
CA THR A 171 11.83 15.67 3.87
C THR A 171 13.21 15.90 3.26
N ARG A 172 14.05 14.86 3.21
CA ARG A 172 15.42 14.94 2.68
C ARG A 172 15.48 14.74 1.17
N THR A 173 14.67 13.83 0.63
CA THR A 173 14.80 13.39 -0.77
C THR A 173 13.80 14.03 -1.73
N GLN A 174 12.70 14.61 -1.23
CA GLN A 174 11.60 15.18 -2.02
C GLN A 174 11.22 14.32 -3.24
N PRO A 175 10.58 13.16 -3.03
CA PRO A 175 10.32 12.22 -4.13
C PRO A 175 9.46 12.86 -5.22
N THR A 176 9.98 12.86 -6.45
CA THR A 176 9.29 13.42 -7.63
C THR A 176 8.63 12.35 -8.50
N SER A 177 8.87 11.06 -8.22
CA SER A 177 8.29 9.94 -8.96
C SER A 177 7.07 9.31 -8.27
N LEU A 178 6.86 9.57 -6.98
CA LEU A 178 5.84 8.90 -6.17
C LEU A 178 4.42 9.35 -6.55
N THR A 179 3.65 8.46 -7.19
CA THR A 179 2.29 8.74 -7.67
C THR A 179 1.19 8.13 -6.81
N TRP A 180 1.50 7.08 -6.05
CA TRP A 180 0.58 6.42 -5.12
C TRP A 180 1.25 6.24 -3.76
N LEU A 181 0.56 6.66 -2.70
CA LEU A 181 0.98 6.51 -1.32
C LEU A 181 -0.17 5.95 -0.48
N GLU A 182 0.13 4.92 0.28
CA GLU A 182 -0.73 4.39 1.32
C GLU A 182 0.01 4.37 2.65
N ILE A 183 -0.65 4.91 3.67
CA ILE A 183 -0.22 4.81 5.06
C ILE A 183 -1.33 4.11 5.86
N SER A 184 -0.94 3.17 6.72
CA SER A 184 -1.91 2.43 7.50
C SER A 184 -1.47 2.12 8.94
N ASN A 185 -2.45 1.84 9.80
CA ASN A 185 -2.28 1.39 11.19
C ASN A 185 -1.41 2.33 12.04
N CYS A 186 -1.81 3.60 12.10
CA CYS A 186 -1.13 4.62 12.91
C CYS A 186 -2.06 5.17 13.99
N SER A 187 -1.74 4.90 15.26
CA SER A 187 -2.55 5.35 16.40
C SER A 187 -2.14 6.73 16.92
N SER A 188 -0.86 7.05 16.84
CA SER A 188 -0.28 8.37 17.14
C SER A 188 -0.66 9.43 16.11
N ALA A 189 -0.47 10.70 16.48
CA ALA A 189 -0.65 11.82 15.56
C ALA A 189 0.43 11.80 14.47
N ILE A 190 0.02 11.92 13.20
CA ILE A 190 0.91 11.93 12.05
C ILE A 190 0.65 13.18 11.22
N SER A 191 1.71 13.92 10.94
CA SER A 191 1.72 15.09 10.06
C SER A 191 2.62 14.84 8.86
N PHE A 192 2.20 15.32 7.68
CA PHE A 192 3.02 15.22 6.48
C PHE A 192 4.23 16.16 6.56
N PRO A 193 5.40 15.75 6.03
CA PRO A 193 6.62 16.54 6.14
C PRO A 193 6.50 17.90 5.44
N GLY A 194 6.91 18.96 6.16
CA GLY A 194 6.92 20.32 5.64
C GLY A 194 5.56 20.86 5.23
N ASP A 195 4.48 20.34 5.83
CA ASP A 195 3.09 20.65 5.47
C ASP A 195 2.80 20.49 3.97
N SER A 196 3.40 19.47 3.33
CA SER A 196 3.25 19.25 1.89
C SER A 196 3.14 17.77 1.49
N LEU A 197 2.38 17.50 0.43
CA LEU A 197 2.38 16.19 -0.23
C LEU A 197 3.46 16.15 -1.33
N PRO A 198 4.00 14.97 -1.67
CA PRO A 198 4.90 14.82 -2.81
C PRO A 198 4.28 15.41 -4.09
N PRO A 199 5.05 16.19 -4.88
CA PRO A 199 4.50 16.98 -5.98
C PRO A 199 3.94 16.15 -7.14
N SER A 200 4.29 14.86 -7.24
CA SER A 200 3.76 13.93 -8.23
C SER A 200 2.63 13.03 -7.70
N LEU A 201 2.28 13.14 -6.42
CA LEU A 201 1.32 12.25 -5.78
C LEU A 201 -0.09 12.43 -6.37
N ARG A 202 -0.60 11.37 -7.02
CA ARG A 202 -1.92 11.36 -7.66
C ARG A 202 -2.98 10.68 -6.80
N SER A 203 -2.56 9.74 -5.96
CA SER A 203 -3.46 8.93 -5.14
C SER A 203 -2.91 8.79 -3.72
N LEU A 204 -3.74 9.13 -2.74
CA LEU A 204 -3.43 8.99 -1.32
C LEU A 204 -4.47 8.08 -0.66
N SER A 205 -3.99 7.06 0.05
CA SER A 205 -4.79 6.14 0.85
C SER A 205 -4.37 6.22 2.32
N ILE A 206 -5.33 6.41 3.22
CA ILE A 206 -5.09 6.50 4.67
C ILE A 206 -6.06 5.52 5.34
N ILE A 207 -5.53 4.50 5.99
CA ILE A 207 -6.31 3.36 6.51
C ILE A 207 -5.97 3.11 7.98
N ASP A 208 -6.96 3.03 8.87
CA ASP A 208 -6.73 2.76 10.30
C ASP A 208 -5.76 3.76 10.98
N CYS A 209 -5.78 5.03 10.54
CA CYS A 209 -4.95 6.12 11.08
C CYS A 209 -5.82 7.17 11.79
N LYS A 210 -5.83 7.16 13.14
CA LYS A 210 -6.82 7.94 13.92
C LYS A 210 -6.58 9.44 13.91
N ASN A 211 -5.31 9.87 13.95
CA ASN A 211 -4.93 11.27 14.12
C ASN A 211 -4.03 11.75 12.98
N VAL A 212 -4.58 11.87 11.77
CA VAL A 212 -3.82 12.41 10.61
C VAL A 212 -4.09 13.90 10.44
N GLU A 213 -3.03 14.70 10.52
CA GLU A 213 -3.06 16.12 10.20
C GLU A 213 -2.77 16.31 8.71
N PHE A 214 -3.79 16.73 7.96
CA PHE A 214 -3.63 17.01 6.54
C PHE A 214 -2.96 18.37 6.31
N PRO A 215 -2.10 18.48 5.29
CA PRO A 215 -1.46 19.74 4.89
C PRO A 215 -2.44 20.69 4.18
N MET A 216 -3.48 21.17 4.88
CA MET A 216 -4.62 21.89 4.30
C MET A 216 -4.53 23.42 4.37
N GLN A 217 -3.65 23.96 5.22
CA GLN A 217 -3.78 25.35 5.67
C GLN A 217 -3.04 26.37 4.80
N HIS A 218 -2.04 25.97 4.00
CA HIS A 218 -1.13 26.93 3.35
C HIS A 218 -0.69 26.59 1.92
N GLN A 219 -1.06 25.41 1.38
CA GLN A 219 -0.60 24.97 0.06
C GLN A 219 -1.71 24.26 -0.74
N GLN A 220 -1.62 24.38 -2.06
CA GLN A 220 -2.49 23.67 -3.00
C GLN A 220 -1.76 22.48 -3.63
N HIS A 221 -2.27 21.28 -3.36
CA HIS A 221 -1.75 20.01 -3.85
C HIS A 221 -2.42 19.65 -5.17
N HIS A 222 -1.95 20.28 -6.26
CA HIS A 222 -2.54 20.18 -7.60
C HIS A 222 -2.39 18.79 -8.25
N SER A 223 -1.48 17.96 -7.77
CA SER A 223 -1.23 16.62 -8.31
C SER A 223 -2.29 15.60 -7.88
N LEU A 224 -2.87 15.78 -6.70
CA LEU A 224 -3.74 14.78 -6.08
C LEU A 224 -5.09 14.70 -6.81
N GLN A 225 -5.42 13.50 -7.28
CA GLN A 225 -6.64 13.20 -8.03
C GLN A 225 -7.55 12.21 -7.32
N LYS A 226 -7.00 11.37 -6.44
CA LYS A 226 -7.72 10.34 -5.70
C LYS A 226 -7.36 10.41 -4.22
N LEU A 227 -8.37 10.39 -3.37
CA LEU A 227 -8.21 10.33 -1.93
C LEU A 227 -9.11 9.23 -1.35
N HIS A 228 -8.49 8.31 -0.63
CA HIS A 228 -9.17 7.28 0.13
C HIS A 228 -8.85 7.43 1.62
N ILE A 229 -9.90 7.49 2.44
CA ILE A 229 -9.82 7.52 3.90
C ILE A 229 -10.68 6.36 4.40
N ASP A 230 -10.12 5.49 5.23
CA ASP A 230 -10.83 4.35 5.81
C ASP A 230 -10.51 4.19 7.30
N ASN A 231 -11.53 4.15 8.15
CA ASN A 231 -11.43 4.04 9.61
C ASN A 231 -10.36 4.98 10.21
N SER A 232 -10.33 6.20 9.70
CA SER A 232 -9.26 7.15 9.93
C SER A 232 -9.81 8.54 10.18
N CYS A 233 -8.95 9.43 10.66
CA CYS A 233 -9.22 10.86 10.78
C CYS A 233 -10.32 11.20 11.80
N ASP A 234 -10.26 10.61 12.99
CA ASP A 234 -11.23 10.83 14.07
C ASP A 234 -11.33 12.29 14.52
N SER A 235 -10.25 13.05 14.34
CA SER A 235 -10.17 14.47 14.67
C SER A 235 -10.80 15.39 13.61
N LEU A 236 -11.09 14.89 12.39
CA LEU A 236 -11.69 15.68 11.32
C LEU A 236 -13.20 15.75 11.49
N THR A 237 -13.68 16.86 12.07
CA THR A 237 -15.12 17.17 12.19
C THR A 237 -15.74 17.68 10.89
N SER A 238 -14.93 18.25 10.00
CA SER A 238 -15.30 18.71 8.65
C SER A 238 -14.09 18.63 7.70
N PHE A 239 -14.36 18.50 6.40
CA PHE A 239 -13.33 18.32 5.37
C PHE A 239 -13.43 19.41 4.29
N ALA A 240 -12.98 20.63 4.59
CA ALA A 240 -13.03 21.74 3.64
C ALA A 240 -11.83 21.70 2.67
N LEU A 241 -12.05 21.43 1.37
CA LEU A 241 -10.97 21.17 0.40
C LEU A 241 -10.55 22.30 -0.57
N PRO A 242 -10.19 23.52 -0.14
CA PRO A 242 -9.41 24.39 -1.01
C PRO A 242 -8.03 23.79 -1.38
N ALA A 243 -7.50 22.89 -0.55
CA ALA A 243 -6.15 22.35 -0.68
C ALA A 243 -5.96 21.36 -1.83
N PHE A 244 -7.01 20.75 -2.38
CA PHE A 244 -6.91 19.74 -3.45
C PHE A 244 -7.74 20.14 -4.69
N PRO A 245 -7.29 21.14 -5.47
CA PRO A 245 -8.08 21.71 -6.54
C PRO A 245 -8.40 20.74 -7.69
N ASN A 246 -7.62 19.66 -7.85
CA ASN A 246 -7.76 18.67 -8.93
C ASN A 246 -8.28 17.30 -8.46
N LEU A 247 -8.79 17.20 -7.24
CA LEU A 247 -9.32 15.95 -6.67
C LEU A 247 -10.58 15.51 -7.42
N LYS A 248 -10.52 14.39 -8.13
CA LYS A 248 -11.64 13.84 -8.93
C LYS A 248 -12.43 12.76 -8.20
N TYR A 249 -11.74 11.96 -7.38
CA TYR A 249 -12.32 10.81 -6.70
C TYR A 249 -12.04 10.89 -5.21
N MET A 250 -13.09 10.77 -4.40
CA MET A 250 -12.98 10.73 -2.95
C MET A 250 -13.78 9.55 -2.40
N ARG A 251 -13.15 8.75 -1.53
CA ARG A 251 -13.76 7.61 -0.87
C ARG A 251 -13.53 7.68 0.64
N VAL A 252 -14.61 7.83 1.40
CA VAL A 252 -14.60 7.91 2.87
C VAL A 252 -15.31 6.69 3.44
N GLN A 253 -14.62 5.91 4.26
CA GLN A 253 -15.16 4.70 4.84
C GLN A 253 -14.93 4.63 6.34
N ARG A 254 -15.89 4.09 7.08
CA ARG A 254 -15.77 3.77 8.52
C ARG A 254 -15.27 4.93 9.40
N CYS A 255 -15.49 6.19 9.00
CA CYS A 255 -15.12 7.35 9.82
C CYS A 255 -16.21 7.59 10.88
N GLU A 256 -16.05 7.02 12.06
CA GLU A 256 -17.09 6.99 13.10
C GLU A 256 -17.36 8.33 13.78
N ASN A 257 -16.40 9.27 13.74
CA ASN A 257 -16.54 10.59 14.36
C ASN A 257 -16.93 11.71 13.38
N LEU A 258 -17.02 11.39 12.09
CA LEU A 258 -17.37 12.36 11.06
C LEU A 258 -18.88 12.67 11.11
N THR A 259 -19.23 13.88 11.56
CA THR A 259 -20.63 14.35 11.65
C THR A 259 -21.07 15.16 10.43
N SER A 260 -20.11 15.81 9.75
CA SER A 260 -20.37 16.65 8.59
C SER A 260 -19.26 16.52 7.54
N LEU A 261 -19.61 16.60 6.26
CA LEU A 261 -18.66 16.61 5.15
C LEU A 261 -18.92 17.80 4.21
N GLU A 262 -17.96 18.72 4.08
CA GLU A 262 -18.12 19.94 3.28
C GLU A 262 -17.09 20.04 2.15
N VAL A 263 -17.44 19.54 0.98
CA VAL A 263 -16.60 19.54 -0.22
C VAL A 263 -17.14 20.46 -1.33
N SER A 264 -18.02 21.40 -0.96
CA SER A 264 -18.73 22.32 -1.87
C SER A 264 -17.81 23.23 -2.70
N GLN A 265 -16.61 23.52 -2.18
CA GLN A 265 -15.62 24.38 -2.85
C GLN A 265 -14.80 23.66 -3.93
N SER A 266 -14.91 22.33 -4.03
CA SER A 266 -14.20 21.60 -5.09
C SER A 266 -14.84 21.88 -6.45
N GLN A 267 -14.03 22.14 -7.47
CA GLN A 267 -14.49 22.32 -8.84
C GLN A 267 -14.24 21.09 -9.72
N SER A 268 -13.52 20.09 -9.21
CA SER A 268 -13.04 18.94 -9.98
C SER A 268 -13.57 17.61 -9.48
N LEU A 269 -14.18 17.56 -8.29
CA LEU A 269 -14.67 16.32 -7.69
C LEU A 269 -15.87 15.80 -8.49
N GLN A 270 -15.70 14.60 -9.06
CA GLN A 270 -16.67 13.93 -9.93
C GLN A 270 -17.37 12.79 -9.19
N ASN A 271 -16.60 12.04 -8.40
CA ASN A 271 -17.07 10.82 -7.76
C ASN A 271 -16.81 10.85 -6.25
N LEU A 272 -17.89 10.70 -5.47
CA LEU A 272 -17.84 10.62 -4.01
C LEU A 272 -18.50 9.33 -3.54
N SER A 273 -17.74 8.51 -2.81
CA SER A 273 -18.26 7.32 -2.14
C SER A 273 -18.08 7.46 -0.63
N ILE A 274 -19.18 7.27 0.11
CA ILE A 274 -19.21 7.31 1.57
C ILE A 274 -19.79 5.99 2.05
N SER A 275 -19.09 5.29 2.94
CA SER A 275 -19.60 4.01 3.47
C SER A 275 -19.30 3.78 4.94
N GLY A 276 -20.30 3.39 5.73
CA GLY A 276 -20.07 2.99 7.12
C GLY A 276 -19.77 4.16 8.07
N CYS A 277 -20.13 5.40 7.71
CA CYS A 277 -19.96 6.56 8.57
C CYS A 277 -21.25 6.76 9.40
N SER A 278 -21.27 6.22 10.62
CA SER A 278 -22.50 6.08 11.43
C SER A 278 -23.05 7.41 11.97
N LYS A 279 -22.19 8.37 12.29
CA LYS A 279 -22.56 9.71 12.82
C LYS A 279 -22.71 10.78 11.74
N LEU A 280 -22.52 10.45 10.47
CA LEU A 280 -22.58 11.44 9.38
C LEU A 280 -24.03 11.84 9.15
N GLU A 281 -24.34 13.11 9.43
CA GLU A 281 -25.69 13.66 9.31
C GLU A 281 -25.81 14.69 8.19
N ASN A 282 -24.72 15.38 7.84
CA ASN A 282 -24.75 16.55 6.96
C ASN A 282 -23.70 16.44 5.86
N ILE A 283 -24.07 16.80 4.63
CA ILE A 283 -23.15 16.88 3.49
C ILE A 283 -23.40 18.15 2.68
N ARG A 284 -22.31 18.77 2.22
CA ARG A 284 -22.33 19.87 1.23
C ARG A 284 -21.43 19.49 0.08
N LEU A 285 -22.02 19.29 -1.09
CA LEU A 285 -21.35 18.74 -2.27
C LEU A 285 -21.18 19.81 -3.37
N PRO A 286 -20.17 19.66 -4.24
CA PRO A 286 -19.94 20.60 -5.33
C PRO A 286 -20.87 20.35 -6.52
N ALA A 287 -21.02 21.37 -7.36
CA ALA A 287 -21.78 21.27 -8.61
C ALA A 287 -21.12 20.34 -9.65
N SER A 288 -19.82 20.09 -9.54
CA SER A 288 -19.05 19.21 -10.43
C SER A 288 -19.35 17.72 -10.25
N LEU A 289 -20.03 17.34 -9.17
CA LEU A 289 -20.22 15.95 -8.77
C LEU A 289 -21.22 15.24 -9.69
N SER A 290 -20.78 14.17 -10.35
CA SER A 290 -21.57 13.33 -11.25
C SER A 290 -22.08 12.05 -10.59
N GLU A 291 -21.32 11.51 -9.63
CA GLU A 291 -21.64 10.25 -8.97
C GLU A 291 -21.52 10.37 -7.44
N LEU A 292 -22.59 9.97 -6.75
CA LEU A 292 -22.65 9.87 -5.29
C LEU A 292 -23.09 8.46 -4.90
N SER A 293 -22.28 7.79 -4.09
CA SER A 293 -22.60 6.48 -3.50
C SER A 293 -22.54 6.55 -1.99
N ILE A 294 -23.66 6.29 -1.33
CA ILE A 294 -23.79 6.29 0.14
C ILE A 294 -24.28 4.92 0.58
N ASN A 295 -23.55 4.27 1.48
CA ASN A 295 -23.94 2.95 1.99
C ASN A 295 -23.65 2.82 3.49
N ARG A 296 -24.58 2.27 4.27
CA ARG A 296 -24.36 2.02 5.71
C ARG A 296 -24.05 3.33 6.47
N CYS A 297 -24.76 4.41 6.14
CA CYS A 297 -24.67 5.73 6.77
C CYS A 297 -26.07 6.12 7.27
N PRO A 298 -26.58 5.48 8.34
CA PRO A 298 -28.01 5.46 8.66
C PRO A 298 -28.66 6.85 8.79
N LEU A 299 -27.99 7.80 9.44
CA LEU A 299 -28.52 9.15 9.66
C LEU A 299 -28.64 9.94 8.35
N LEU A 300 -27.58 9.96 7.54
CA LEU A 300 -27.59 10.62 6.23
C LEU A 300 -28.58 9.93 5.27
N GLU A 301 -28.60 8.61 5.26
CA GLU A 301 -29.48 7.82 4.40
C GLU A 301 -30.96 8.09 4.72
N GLU A 302 -31.34 8.17 6.00
CA GLU A 302 -32.70 8.53 6.43
C GLU A 302 -33.11 9.92 5.93
N ARG A 303 -32.22 10.91 6.04
CA ARG A 303 -32.49 12.28 5.59
C ARG A 303 -32.61 12.38 4.07
N ILE A 304 -31.78 11.65 3.33
CA ILE A 304 -31.87 11.58 1.86
C ILE A 304 -33.19 10.91 1.43
N GLN A 305 -33.59 9.82 2.09
CA GLN A 305 -34.87 9.16 1.81
C GLN A 305 -36.08 10.07 2.05
N LYS A 306 -36.04 10.87 3.11
CA LYS A 306 -37.07 11.88 3.44
C LYS A 306 -37.02 13.12 2.56
N LYS A 307 -36.06 13.22 1.62
CA LYS A 307 -35.79 14.42 0.81
C LYS A 307 -35.66 15.67 1.68
N ASP A 308 -34.88 15.56 2.75
CA ASP A 308 -34.65 16.66 3.70
C ASP A 308 -34.29 17.97 2.96
N PRO A 309 -35.00 19.09 3.21
CA PRO A 309 -34.78 20.36 2.52
C PRO A 309 -33.37 20.92 2.64
N HIS A 310 -32.59 20.51 3.64
CA HIS A 310 -31.22 20.97 3.85
C HIS A 310 -30.16 20.16 3.11
N ILE A 311 -30.49 18.94 2.66
CA ILE A 311 -29.56 18.05 1.94
C ILE A 311 -29.98 17.85 0.50
N TRP A 312 -31.28 17.68 0.25
CA TRP A 312 -31.77 17.35 -1.08
C TRP A 312 -31.32 18.33 -2.17
N PRO A 313 -31.32 19.66 -1.96
CA PRO A 313 -30.83 20.62 -2.96
C PRO A 313 -29.35 20.44 -3.31
N SER A 314 -28.52 19.93 -2.38
CA SER A 314 -27.08 19.72 -2.61
C SER A 314 -26.75 18.42 -3.34
N ILE A 315 -27.75 17.56 -3.56
CA ILE A 315 -27.58 16.30 -4.29
C ILE A 315 -28.50 16.17 -5.50
N SER A 316 -29.54 17.00 -5.61
CA SER A 316 -30.55 16.92 -6.68
C SER A 316 -30.05 17.24 -8.08
N HIS A 317 -28.84 17.78 -8.24
CA HIS A 317 -28.21 17.99 -9.55
C HIS A 317 -27.39 16.79 -10.02
N ILE A 318 -27.12 15.81 -9.15
CA ILE A 318 -26.21 14.70 -9.42
C ILE A 318 -26.88 13.68 -10.34
N SER A 319 -26.17 13.29 -11.40
CA SER A 319 -26.65 12.35 -12.43
C SER A 319 -26.88 10.94 -11.89
N TYR A 320 -25.97 10.46 -11.03
CA TYR A 320 -26.04 9.13 -10.45
C TYR A 320 -25.95 9.18 -8.93
N ILE A 321 -27.03 8.78 -8.27
CA ILE A 321 -27.09 8.67 -6.81
C ILE A 321 -27.44 7.23 -6.46
N SER A 322 -26.59 6.56 -5.71
CA SER A 322 -26.82 5.22 -5.16
C SER A 322 -26.85 5.27 -3.64
N VAL A 323 -27.94 4.78 -3.05
CA VAL A 323 -28.12 4.68 -1.60
C VAL A 323 -28.59 3.27 -1.26
N TYR A 324 -27.91 2.59 -0.33
CA TYR A 324 -28.12 1.16 -0.04
C TYR A 324 -27.98 0.23 -1.26
N GLY A 325 -27.08 0.56 -2.20
CA GLY A 325 -26.97 -0.16 -3.47
C GLY A 325 -28.20 -0.03 -4.38
N LYS A 326 -29.16 0.86 -4.07
CA LYS A 326 -30.30 1.19 -4.92
C LYS A 326 -30.09 2.56 -5.55
N GLN A 327 -30.30 2.62 -6.86
CA GLN A 327 -30.24 3.89 -7.60
C GLN A 327 -31.47 4.75 -7.26
N ILE A 328 -31.22 5.97 -6.80
CA ILE A 328 -32.25 7.00 -6.67
C ILE A 328 -32.40 7.66 -8.03
N ARG A 329 -33.56 7.47 -8.68
CA ARG A 329 -33.86 8.15 -9.95
C ARG A 329 -34.14 9.62 -9.66
N ASN A 330 -33.31 10.48 -10.23
CA ASN A 330 -33.52 11.91 -10.19
C ASN A 330 -34.46 12.28 -11.34
N HIS A 331 -35.72 12.60 -11.05
CA HIS A 331 -36.70 12.97 -12.08
C HIS A 331 -36.47 14.39 -12.67
N SER A 332 -35.33 14.99 -12.37
CA SER A 332 -34.99 16.38 -12.69
C SER A 332 -34.19 16.54 -13.99
N THR A 333 -33.74 15.43 -14.60
CA THR A 333 -33.07 15.43 -15.91
C THR A 333 -33.91 14.68 -16.93
N SER A 334 -34.84 15.40 -17.56
CA SER A 334 -35.52 15.01 -18.80
C SER A 334 -35.61 16.22 -19.71
#